data_AF-A0A9P5AZG4-F1
#
_entry.id   AF-A0A9P5AZG4-F1
#
_cell.length_a   1.000
_cell.length_b   1.000
_cell.length_c   1.000
_cell.angle_alpha   90.00
_cell.angle_beta   90.00
_cell.angle_gamma   90.00
#
_symmetry.space_group_name_H-M   'P 1'
#
loop_
_entity.id
_entity.type
_entity.pdbx_description
1 polymer ?
#
loop_
_entity_poly.entity_id
_entity_poly.type
_entity_poly.pdbx_seq_one_letter_code
_entity_poly.pdbx_strand_id
1 'polypeptide(L)'
;MSQNIYDNARFFAEYSSLDRSVRGLDAAPEWPRLRSYIPDLKGLDVLDLGCGFGWFASWARSTGANSVRALEISENMLNRARSMTNDTKIIYRQADLDNTNLLEHGSGTYHVGV
;
A
#
# COMPACT_ATOMS: atom_id res chain seq x y z
N MET A 1 12.71 -9.32 15.68
CA MET A 1 11.34 -9.72 15.33
C MET A 1 10.57 -8.45 15.08
N SER A 2 10.11 -8.26 13.85
CA SER A 2 9.34 -7.08 13.47
C SER A 2 7.96 -7.12 14.12
N GLN A 3 7.50 -5.97 14.61
CA GLN A 3 6.24 -5.88 15.35
C GLN A 3 5.06 -5.85 14.39
N ASN A 4 4.18 -6.85 14.46
CA ASN A 4 2.93 -6.93 13.67
C ASN A 4 1.71 -6.93 14.59
N ILE A 5 1.37 -5.75 15.13
CA ILE A 5 0.19 -5.57 16.00
C ILE A 5 -1.13 -5.59 15.21
N TYR A 6 -1.07 -5.36 13.89
CA TYR A 6 -2.25 -5.26 13.03
C TYR A 6 -2.92 -6.62 12.75
N ASP A 7 -2.23 -7.73 13.02
CA ASP A 7 -2.84 -9.06 13.00
C ASP A 7 -3.51 -9.44 14.34
N ASN A 8 -3.41 -8.58 15.37
CA ASN A 8 -4.24 -8.70 16.56
C ASN A 8 -5.68 -8.25 16.26
N ALA A 9 -6.65 -9.16 16.41
CA ALA A 9 -8.05 -8.91 16.05
C ALA A 9 -8.67 -7.68 16.71
N ARG A 10 -8.38 -7.43 18.00
CA ARG A 10 -8.92 -6.26 18.73
C ARG A 10 -8.33 -4.97 18.18
N PHE A 11 -7.01 -4.90 18.08
CA PHE A 11 -6.34 -3.72 17.54
C PHE A 11 -6.78 -3.44 16.10
N PHE A 12 -6.87 -4.48 15.27
CA PHE A 12 -7.32 -4.35 13.89
C PHE A 12 -8.72 -3.77 13.78
N ALA A 13 -9.66 -4.22 14.61
CA ALA A 13 -11.03 -3.72 14.62
C ALA A 13 -11.09 -2.24 15.02
N GLU A 14 -10.40 -1.84 16.09
CA GLU A 14 -10.32 -0.45 16.54
C GLU A 14 -9.66 0.43 15.46
N TYR A 15 -8.52 -0.01 14.90
CA TYR A 15 -7.80 0.70 13.84
C TYR A 15 -8.63 0.84 12.55
N SER A 16 -9.36 -0.20 12.16
CA SER A 16 -10.20 -0.21 10.94
C SER A 16 -11.36 0.78 11.01
N SER A 17 -11.74 1.21 12.21
CA SER A 17 -12.81 2.19 12.43
C SER A 17 -12.36 3.64 12.32
N LEU A 18 -11.06 3.91 12.29
CA LEU A 18 -10.53 5.27 12.20
C LEU A 18 -10.86 5.91 10.85
N ASP A 19 -11.10 7.22 10.85
CA ASP A 19 -11.43 8.00 9.65
C ASP A 19 -10.42 7.81 8.51
N ARG A 20 -9.12 7.73 8.81
CA ARG A 20 -8.07 7.45 7.81
C ARG A 20 -8.19 6.06 7.18
N SER A 21 -8.67 5.09 7.96
CA SER A 21 -8.84 3.70 7.54
C SER A 21 -10.10 3.53 6.69
N VAL A 22 -11.13 4.35 6.95
CA VAL A 22 -12.42 4.31 6.25
C VAL A 22 -12.43 5.18 4.99
N ARG A 23 -11.94 6.42 5.09
CA ARG A 23 -12.00 7.43 4.01
C ARG A 23 -10.72 7.52 3.17
N GLY A 24 -9.71 6.71 3.49
CA GLY A 24 -8.47 6.61 2.73
C GLY A 24 -7.70 7.92 2.64
N LEU A 25 -7.11 8.17 1.48
CA LEU A 25 -6.21 9.31 1.24
C LEU A 25 -6.88 10.68 1.44
N ASP A 26 -8.20 10.77 1.25
CA ASP A 26 -8.93 12.03 1.44
C ASP A 26 -9.04 12.45 2.92
N ALA A 27 -8.89 11.49 3.85
CA ALA A 27 -8.84 11.76 5.28
C ALA A 27 -7.43 11.81 5.86
N ALA A 28 -6.40 11.67 5.03
CA ALA A 28 -5.01 11.84 5.42
C ALA A 28 -4.61 13.31 5.22
N PRO A 29 -4.49 14.13 6.28
CA PRO A 29 -4.18 15.56 6.15
C PRO A 29 -2.82 15.82 5.47
N GLU A 30 -1.89 14.87 5.56
CA GLU A 30 -0.58 14.91 4.91
C GLU A 30 -0.63 14.63 3.40
N TRP A 31 -1.70 13.99 2.92
CA TRP A 31 -1.77 13.45 1.56
C TRP A 31 -1.60 14.50 0.47
N PRO A 32 -2.27 15.68 0.50
CA PRO A 32 -2.07 16.69 -0.54
C PRO A 32 -0.61 17.13 -0.67
N ARG A 33 0.13 17.19 0.45
CA ARG A 33 1.54 17.55 0.45
C ARG A 33 2.41 16.41 -0.08
N LEU A 34 2.21 15.18 0.38
CA LEU A 34 2.95 14.02 -0.13
C LEU A 34 2.73 13.82 -1.64
N ARG A 35 1.47 13.91 -2.09
CA ARG A 35 1.10 13.84 -3.51
C ARG A 35 1.86 14.85 -4.37
N SER A 36 2.18 16.04 -3.86
CA SER A 36 2.92 17.06 -4.62
C SER A 36 4.37 16.67 -4.95
N TYR A 37 4.93 15.69 -4.24
CA TYR A 37 6.27 15.16 -4.50
C TYR A 37 6.27 13.93 -5.41
N ILE A 38 5.10 13.36 -5.68
CA ILE A 38 4.97 12.16 -6.50
C ILE A 38 4.99 12.57 -7.98
N PRO A 39 5.95 12.05 -8.79
CA PRO A 39 6.01 12.33 -10.22
C PRO A 39 4.80 11.76 -10.97
N ASP A 40 4.67 12.08 -12.26
CA ASP A 40 3.71 11.40 -13.12
C ASP A 40 3.98 9.89 -13.12
N LEU A 41 2.97 9.11 -12.74
CA LEU A 41 3.07 7.66 -12.64
C LEU A 41 2.68 6.95 -13.93
N LYS A 42 2.23 7.67 -14.97
CA LYS A 42 1.69 7.05 -16.17
C LYS A 42 2.67 6.07 -16.82
N GLY A 43 2.25 4.82 -16.92
CA GLY A 43 3.04 3.74 -17.52
C GLY A 43 4.16 3.18 -16.63
N LEU A 44 4.34 3.69 -15.41
CA LEU A 44 5.39 3.25 -14.51
C LEU A 44 4.97 2.02 -13.69
N ASP A 45 5.93 1.17 -13.37
CA ASP A 45 5.77 0.14 -12.35
C ASP A 45 6.15 0.71 -10.97
N VAL A 46 5.24 0.56 -10.01
CA VAL A 46 5.30 1.22 -8.69
C VAL A 46 5.45 0.17 -7.58
N LEU A 47 6.23 0.49 -6.55
CA LEU A 47 6.38 -0.32 -5.34
C LEU A 47 5.88 0.46 -4.13
N ASP A 48 4.78 0.03 -3.57
CA ASP A 48 4.13 0.58 -2.37
C ASP A 48 4.62 -0.21 -1.15
N LEU A 49 5.33 0.43 -0.21
CA LEU A 49 6.01 -0.20 0.92
C LEU A 49 5.27 0.15 2.21
N GLY A 50 4.59 -0.83 2.82
CA GLY A 50 3.70 -0.56 3.96
C GLY A 50 2.33 -0.09 3.49
N CYS A 51 1.80 -0.77 2.47
CA CYS A 51 0.62 -0.33 1.73
C CYS A 51 -0.67 -0.32 2.55
N GLY A 52 -0.71 -0.97 3.72
CA GLY A 52 -1.89 -1.08 4.57
C GLY A 52 -3.10 -1.60 3.80
N PHE A 53 -4.15 -0.78 3.72
CA PHE A 53 -5.39 -1.13 2.99
C PHE A 53 -5.31 -0.88 1.47
N GLY A 54 -4.13 -0.52 0.94
CA GLY A 54 -3.90 -0.41 -0.49
C GLY A 54 -4.46 0.87 -1.13
N TRP A 55 -4.63 1.94 -0.34
CA TRP A 55 -5.16 3.20 -0.83
C TRP A 55 -4.24 3.88 -1.84
N PHE A 56 -2.93 3.94 -1.55
CA PHE A 56 -1.94 4.48 -2.48
C PHE A 56 -1.86 3.63 -3.74
N ALA A 57 -1.77 2.31 -3.62
CA ALA A 57 -1.78 1.41 -4.78
C ALA A 57 -2.99 1.63 -5.70
N SER A 58 -4.19 1.77 -5.14
CA SER A 58 -5.41 2.06 -5.90
C SER A 58 -5.34 3.42 -6.59
N TRP A 59 -4.87 4.44 -5.87
CA TRP A 59 -4.68 5.78 -6.43
C TRP A 59 -3.65 5.78 -7.58
N ALA A 60 -2.49 5.15 -7.40
CA ALA A 60 -1.43 5.08 -8.40
C ALA A 60 -1.92 4.42 -9.70
N ARG A 61 -2.73 3.35 -9.59
CA ARG A 61 -3.39 2.73 -10.75
C ARG A 61 -4.41 3.65 -11.41
N SER A 62 -5.21 4.36 -10.62
CA SER A 62 -6.19 5.32 -11.14
C SER A 62 -5.52 6.49 -11.89
N THR A 63 -4.28 6.84 -11.54
CA THR A 63 -3.48 7.87 -12.23
C THR A 63 -2.66 7.34 -13.40
N GLY A 64 -2.76 6.04 -13.71
CA GLY A 64 -2.19 5.45 -14.93
C GLY A 64 -0.88 4.68 -14.75
N ALA A 65 -0.44 4.37 -13.52
CA ALA A 65 0.67 3.42 -13.28
C ALA A 65 0.47 2.14 -14.08
N ASN A 66 1.49 1.56 -14.71
CA ASN A 66 1.31 0.30 -15.44
C ASN A 66 0.93 -0.84 -14.49
N SER A 67 1.65 -0.98 -13.38
CA SER A 67 1.37 -1.95 -12.33
C SER A 67 1.79 -1.41 -10.95
N VAL A 68 1.22 -1.98 -9.89
CA VAL A 68 1.65 -1.70 -8.52
C VAL A 68 1.93 -3.01 -7.80
N ARG A 69 3.10 -3.11 -7.20
CA ARG A 69 3.40 -4.11 -6.18
C ARG A 69 3.28 -3.45 -4.82
N ALA A 70 2.47 -4.03 -3.94
CA ALA A 70 2.16 -3.46 -2.65
C ALA A 70 2.55 -4.43 -1.54
N LEU A 71 3.46 -4.02 -0.67
CA LEU A 71 4.03 -4.82 0.40
C LEU A 71 3.45 -4.40 1.75
N GLU A 72 3.14 -5.36 2.60
CA GLU A 72 2.67 -5.12 3.97
C GLU A 72 3.02 -6.32 4.85
N ILE A 73 3.28 -6.10 6.13
CA ILE A 73 3.60 -7.19 7.06
C ILE A 73 2.34 -7.90 7.56
N SER A 74 1.21 -7.19 7.66
CA SER A 74 -0.06 -7.70 8.19
C SER A 74 -0.91 -8.41 7.14
N GLU A 75 -1.27 -9.66 7.40
CA GLU A 75 -2.18 -10.41 6.53
C GLU A 75 -3.62 -9.87 6.60
N ASN A 76 -4.06 -9.40 7.78
CA ASN A 76 -5.37 -8.76 7.92
C ASN A 76 -5.50 -7.51 7.05
N MET A 77 -4.47 -6.66 7.02
CA MET A 77 -4.42 -5.49 6.15
C MET A 77 -4.48 -5.87 4.68
N LEU A 78 -3.69 -6.87 4.26
CA LEU A 78 -3.69 -7.33 2.88
C LEU A 78 -5.01 -7.94 2.45
N ASN A 79 -5.68 -8.70 3.33
CA ASN A 79 -7.00 -9.24 3.05
C ASN A 79 -8.03 -8.13 2.87
N ARG A 80 -7.96 -7.08 3.72
CA ARG A 80 -8.80 -5.90 3.54
C ARG A 80 -8.50 -5.18 2.23
N ALA A 81 -7.24 -4.95 1.90
CA ALA A 81 -6.82 -4.31 0.66
C ALA A 81 -7.32 -5.07 -0.58
N ARG A 82 -7.14 -6.40 -0.62
CA ARG A 82 -7.66 -7.25 -1.70
C ARG A 82 -9.18 -7.20 -1.81
N SER A 83 -9.91 -7.14 -0.69
CA SER A 83 -11.37 -7.05 -0.71
C SER A 83 -11.92 -5.73 -1.27
N MET A 84 -11.12 -4.66 -1.20
CA MET A 84 -11.49 -3.31 -1.63
C MET A 84 -11.01 -2.99 -3.05
N THR A 85 -10.19 -3.87 -3.63
CA THR A 85 -9.51 -3.65 -4.91
C THR A 85 -10.00 -4.64 -5.96
N ASN A 86 -10.45 -4.12 -7.10
CA ASN A 86 -10.81 -4.92 -8.27
C ASN A 86 -9.90 -4.58 -9.47
N ASP A 87 -8.59 -4.57 -9.24
CA ASP A 87 -7.56 -4.33 -10.27
C ASP A 87 -6.48 -5.40 -10.18
N THR A 88 -6.41 -6.26 -11.19
CA THR A 88 -5.47 -7.38 -11.26
C THR A 88 -4.02 -6.95 -11.44
N LYS A 89 -3.78 -5.68 -11.77
CA LYS A 89 -2.44 -5.10 -11.87
C LYS A 89 -1.93 -4.54 -10.54
N ILE A 90 -2.71 -4.66 -9.45
CA ILE A 90 -2.24 -4.45 -8.09
C ILE A 90 -1.94 -5.79 -7.45
N ILE A 91 -0.68 -6.03 -7.11
CA ILE A 91 -0.21 -7.29 -6.53
C ILE A 91 0.17 -7.03 -5.06
N TYR A 92 -0.68 -7.50 -4.16
CA TYR A 92 -0.47 -7.44 -2.72
C TYR A 92 0.36 -8.64 -2.21
N ARG A 93 1.50 -8.38 -1.57
CA ARG A 93 2.40 -9.41 -1.02
C ARG A 93 2.72 -9.14 0.43
N GLN A 94 2.68 -10.20 1.23
CA GLN A 94 3.15 -10.11 2.61
C GLN A 94 4.67 -10.03 2.61
N ALA A 95 5.22 -9.02 3.27
CA ALA A 95 6.67 -8.86 3.42
C ALA A 95 6.98 -8.09 4.70
N ASP A 96 8.02 -8.53 5.39
CA ASP A 96 8.62 -7.81 6.50
C ASP A 96 9.68 -6.85 5.94
N LEU A 97 9.37 -5.54 5.95
CA LEU A 97 10.24 -4.53 5.35
C LEU A 97 11.63 -4.45 6.01
N ASP A 98 11.76 -4.87 7.27
CA ASP A 98 13.05 -4.90 7.97
C ASP A 98 13.97 -6.03 7.49
N ASN A 99 13.40 -7.08 6.89
CA ASN A 99 14.12 -8.32 6.53
C ASN A 99 13.93 -8.75 5.07
N THR A 100 13.23 -7.96 4.26
CA THR A 100 12.93 -8.32 2.87
C THR A 100 13.98 -7.81 1.90
N ASN A 101 14.30 -8.61 0.88
CA ASN A 101 15.13 -8.18 -0.22
C ASN A 101 14.24 -7.61 -1.34
N LEU A 102 14.35 -6.30 -1.60
CA LEU A 102 13.53 -5.63 -2.61
C LEU A 102 13.73 -6.20 -4.04
N LEU A 103 14.88 -6.82 -4.32
CA LEU A 103 15.14 -7.47 -5.61
C LEU A 103 14.25 -8.69 -5.87
N GLU A 104 13.76 -9.34 -4.80
CA GLU A 104 12.83 -10.48 -4.92
C GLU A 104 11.42 -10.02 -5.33
N HIS A 105 11.14 -8.73 -5.14
CA HIS A 105 9.85 -8.15 -5.45
C HIS A 105 9.81 -7.59 -6.87
N GLY A 106 10.94 -7.46 -7.56
CA GLY A 106 11.00 -7.28 -9.02
C GLY A 106 12.37 -6.81 -9.50
N SER A 107 12.61 -6.96 -10.80
CA SER A 107 13.90 -6.71 -11.44
C SER A 107 14.04 -5.29 -12.02
N GLY A 108 13.14 -4.37 -11.67
CA GLY A 108 13.05 -3.02 -12.27
C GLY A 108 13.29 -1.89 -11.28
N THR A 109 13.63 -0.72 -11.82
CA THR A 109 13.65 0.55 -11.08
C THR A 109 12.22 0.88 -10.64
N TYR A 110 11.95 0.87 -9.34
CA TYR A 110 10.70 1.37 -8.80
C TYR A 110 10.77 2.88 -8.63
N HIS A 111 9.75 3.58 -9.11
CA HIS A 111 9.83 5.03 -9.27
C HIS A 111 9.37 5.80 -8.03
N VAL A 112 8.54 5.19 -7.16
CA VAL A 112 7.98 5.80 -5.95
C VAL A 112 7.59 4.72 -4.95
N GLY A 113 7.94 4.91 -3.68
CA GLY A 113 7.31 4.27 -2.52
C GLY A 113 6.96 5.37 -1.50
N VAL A 114 5.79 5.27 -0.87
CA VAL A 114 5.32 6.19 0.18
C VAL A 114 5.17 5.39 1.47
#